data_AF-R5ZPP6-F1
#
_entry.id   AF-R5ZPP6-F1
#
_cell.length_a   1.000
_cell.length_b   1.000
_cell.length_c   1.000
_cell.angle_alpha   90.00
_cell.angle_beta   90.00
_cell.angle_gamma   90.00
#
_symmetry.space_group_name_H-M   'P 1'
#
loop_
_entity.id
_entity.type
_entity.pdbx_description
1 polymer ?
#
loop_
_entity_poly.entity_id
_entity_poly.type
_entity_poly.pdbx_seq_one_letter_code
_entity_poly.pdbx_strand_id
1 'polypeptide(L)' 'MPVDVHVAYPQYEQVLRLAQDSGAKVSDTDYADAVTLHLVFKVGEQESFCAKMRELMAGREEIEVGAPEFAEF' A
#
# COMPACT_ATOMS: atom_id res chain seq x y z
N MET A 1 -2.95 9.79 4.07
CA MET A 1 -3.63 8.52 4.38
C MET A 1 -2.57 7.43 4.37
N PRO A 2 -2.18 6.91 5.54
CA PRO A 2 -1.32 5.74 5.61
C PRO A 2 -2.08 4.50 5.13
N VAL A 3 -1.40 3.64 4.38
CA VAL A 3 -1.91 2.38 3.85
C VAL A 3 -0.79 1.36 3.98
N ASP A 4 -1.09 0.30 4.72
CA ASP A 4 -0.18 -0.79 4.97
C ASP A 4 -0.58 -1.96 4.09
N VAL A 5 0.37 -2.45 3.30
CA VAL A 5 0.11 -3.54 2.34
C VAL A 5 1.00 -4.71 2.65
N HIS A 6 0.37 -5.84 2.97
CA HIS A 6 1.08 -7.07 3.28
C HIS A 6 1.17 -7.94 2.02
N VAL A 7 2.40 -8.14 1.52
CA VAL A 7 2.62 -8.84 0.24
C VAL A 7 3.79 -9.80 0.33
N ALA A 8 3.70 -10.91 -0.38
CA ALA A 8 4.85 -11.80 -0.48
C ALA A 8 5.98 -11.10 -1.27
N TYR A 9 7.23 -11.43 -0.95
CA TYR A 9 8.41 -10.95 -1.67
C TYR A 9 8.30 -10.94 -3.21
N PRO A 10 7.80 -11.98 -3.90
CA PRO A 10 7.67 -11.94 -5.36
C PRO A 10 6.65 -10.91 -5.87
N GLN A 11 5.70 -10.47 -5.04
CA GLN A 11 4.72 -9.43 -5.38
C GLN A 11 5.18 -8.03 -4.94
N TYR A 12 6.21 -7.91 -4.10
CA TYR A 12 6.73 -6.63 -3.60
C TYR A 12 7.02 -5.65 -4.74
N GLU A 13 7.83 -6.02 -5.73
CA GLU A 13 8.18 -5.09 -6.82
C GLU A 13 6.96 -4.69 -7.65
N GLN A 14 6.01 -5.61 -7.84
CA GLN A 14 4.78 -5.35 -8.58
C GLN A 14 3.89 -4.34 -7.85
N VAL A 15 3.73 -4.51 -6.54
CA VAL A 15 2.92 -3.63 -5.67
C VAL A 15 3.61 -2.28 -5.48
N LEU A 16 4.93 -2.26 -5.30
CA LEU A 16 5.74 -1.05 -5.25
C LEU A 16 5.58 -0.21 -6.52
N ARG A 17 5.57 -0.85 -7.68
CA ARG A 17 5.35 -0.15 -8.96
C ARG A 17 3.92 0.35 -9.11
N LEU A 18 2.94 -0.44 -8.66
CA LEU A 18 1.53 -0.02 -8.66
C LEU A 18 1.29 1.18 -7.74
N ALA A 19 1.92 1.18 -6.57
CA ALA A 19 1.88 2.26 -5.61
C ALA A 19 2.45 3.55 -6.22
N GLN A 20 3.65 3.48 -6.80
CA GLN A 20 4.27 4.63 -7.47
C GLN A 20 3.46 5.15 -8.66
N ASP A 21 2.89 4.25 -9.48
CA ASP A 21 2.01 4.62 -10.61
C ASP A 21 0.72 5.30 -10.13
N SER A 22 0.24 4.95 -8.93
CA SER A 22 -0.92 5.57 -8.28
C SER A 22 -0.58 6.84 -7.50
N GLY A 23 0.68 7.29 -7.53
CA GLY A 23 1.14 8.48 -6.80
C GLY A 23 1.39 8.26 -5.30
N ALA A 24 1.47 7.01 -4.85
CA ALA A 24 1.80 6.68 -3.47
C ALA A 24 3.25 7.04 -3.15
N LYS A 25 3.48 7.51 -1.93
CA LYS A 25 4.82 7.66 -1.38
C LYS A 25 5.11 6.50 -0.42
N VAL A 26 6.20 5.79 -0.62
CA VAL A 26 6.66 4.77 0.33
C VAL A 26 7.26 5.49 1.53
N SER A 27 6.68 5.30 2.71
CA SER A 27 7.22 5.81 3.97
C SER A 27 8.21 4.85 4.59
N ASP A 28 7.87 3.56 4.64
CA ASP A 28 8.71 2.53 5.24
C ASP A 28 8.43 1.16 4.59
N THR A 29 9.29 0.17 4.84
CA THR A 29 9.12 -1.19 4.34
C THR A 29 9.70 -2.17 5.36
N ASP A 30 8.82 -2.96 5.96
CA ASP A 30 9.20 -3.99 6.92
C ASP A 30 9.39 -5.34 6.22
N TYR A 31 10.52 -5.99 6.47
CA TYR A 31 10.93 -7.23 5.83
C TYR A 31 10.92 -8.35 6.87
N ALA A 32 9.75 -8.95 7.09
CA ALA A 32 9.53 -10.02 8.07
C ALA A 32 9.30 -11.37 7.37
N ASP A 33 8.26 -12.11 7.78
CA ASP A 33 7.80 -13.32 7.08
C ASP A 33 7.30 -13.00 5.65
N ALA A 34 6.69 -11.82 5.49
CA ALA A 34 6.35 -11.20 4.22
C ALA A 34 6.70 -9.70 4.27
N VAL A 35 6.65 -9.04 3.12
CA VAL A 35 7.00 -7.63 3.00
C VAL A 35 5.78 -6.78 3.32
N THR A 36 5.92 -5.91 4.32
CA THR A 36 4.90 -4.92 4.66
C THR A 36 5.33 -3.57 4.09
N LEU A 37 4.63 -3.07 3.08
CA LEU A 37 4.87 -1.72 2.57
C LEU A 37 4.01 -0.72 3.33
N HIS A 38 4.66 0.25 3.96
CA HIS A 38 4.01 1.40 4.56
C HIS A 38 3.94 2.51 3.51
N LEU A 39 2.77 2.70 2.91
CA LEU A 39 2.52 3.69 1.86
C LEU A 39 1.74 4.88 2.44
N VAL A 40 2.02 6.08 1.94
CA VAL A 40 1.28 7.29 2.26
C VAL A 40 0.71 7.86 0.98
N PHE A 41 -0.62 7.93 0.94
CA PHE A 41 -1.39 8.54 -0.12
C PHE A 41 -1.86 9.94 0.27
N LYS A 42 -2.02 10.79 -0.73
CA LYS A 42 -2.82 12.00 -0.58
C LYS A 42 -4.29 11.59 -0.37
N VAL A 43 -5.02 12.38 0.42
CA VAL A 43 -6.45 12.16 0.65
C VAL A 43 -7.17 12.13 -0.71
N GLY A 44 -7.88 11.02 -0.97
CA GLY A 44 -8.58 10.73 -2.24
C GLY A 44 -7.81 9.87 -3.25
N GLU A 45 -6.47 9.83 -3.21
CA GLU A 45 -5.69 9.06 -4.20
C GLU A 45 -5.60 7.56 -3.87
N GLN A 46 -5.76 7.20 -2.59
CA GLN A 46 -5.80 5.81 -2.12
C GLN A 46 -6.88 4.96 -2.79
N GLU A 47 -7.99 5.57 -3.24
CA GLU A 47 -9.11 4.85 -3.86
C GLU A 47 -8.70 4.25 -5.21
N SER A 48 -7.90 4.98 -5.98
CA SER A 48 -7.34 4.52 -7.25
C SER A 48 -6.41 3.33 -7.03
N PHE A 49 -5.58 3.39 -5.98
CA PHE A 49 -4.68 2.29 -5.62
C PHE A 49 -5.45 1.04 -5.16
N CYS A 50 -6.44 1.20 -4.27
CA CYS A 50 -7.27 0.10 -3.79
C CYS A 50 -8.07 -0.56 -4.93
N ALA A 51 -8.56 0.23 -5.89
CA ALA A 51 -9.21 -0.30 -7.09
C ALA A 51 -8.24 -1.15 -7.92
N LYS A 52 -7.02 -0.63 -8.20
CA LYS A 52 -6.03 -1.35 -8.99
C LYS A 52 -5.49 -2.60 -8.28
N MET A 53 -5.28 -2.53 -6.96
CA MET A 53 -4.88 -3.71 -6.21
C MET A 53 -5.96 -4.78 -6.26
N ARG A 54 -7.24 -4.38 -6.21
CA ARG A 54 -8.37 -5.31 -6.30
C ARG A 54 -8.41 -6.05 -7.62
N GLU A 55 -8.09 -5.35 -8.69
CA GLU A 55 -7.93 -5.94 -10.02
C GLU A 55 -6.70 -6.87 -10.08
N LEU A 56 -5.59 -6.47 -9.47
CA LEU A 56 -4.32 -7.20 -9.49
C LEU A 56 -4.37 -8.52 -8.70
N MET A 57 -4.97 -8.51 -7.51
CA MET A 57 -5.03 -9.68 -6.62
C MET A 57 -6.38 -10.41 -6.70
N ALA A 58 -7.25 -10.02 -7.64
CA ALA A 58 -8.60 -10.56 -7.80
C ALA A 58 -9.41 -10.56 -6.49
N GLY A 59 -9.16 -9.57 -5.61
CA GLY A 59 -9.79 -9.46 -4.29
C GLY A 59 -9.23 -10.38 -3.21
N ARG A 60 -8.01 -10.93 -3.38
CA ARG A 60 -7.28 -11.70 -2.35
C ARG A 60 -6.15 -10.91 -1.67
N GLU A 61 -6.08 -9.62 -1.92
CA GLU A 61 -5.14 -8.75 -1.20
C GLU A 61 -5.48 -8.59 0.27
N GLU A 62 -4.45 -8.46 1.08
CA GLU A 62 -4.56 -7.96 2.45
C GLU A 62 -4.01 -6.53 2.46
N ILE A 63 -4.92 -5.56 2.29
CA ILE A 63 -4.63 -4.13 2.41
C ILE A 63 -5.27 -3.65 3.71
N GLU A 64 -4.46 -3.09 4.59
CA GLU A 64 -4.94 -2.38 5.75
C GLU A 64 -4.81 -0.87 5.51
N VAL A 65 -5.93 -0.20 5.30
CA VAL A 65 -5.95 1.27 5.17
C VAL A 65 -6.03 1.84 6.57
N GLY A 66 -4.91 2.37 7.06
CA GLY A 66 -4.87 3.09 8.32
C GLY A 66 -5.78 4.33 8.30
N ALA A 67 -6.33 4.66 9.46
CA ALA A 67 -7.01 5.96 9.63
C ALA A 67 -6.01 7.09 9.29
N PRO A 68 -6.47 8.29 8.87
CA PRO A 68 -5.58 9.44 8.78
C PRO A 68 -5.10 9.79 10.18
N GLU A 69 -4.01 9.17 10.60
CA GLU A 69 -3.31 9.58 11.79
C GLU A 69 -2.69 10.92 11.44
N PHE A 70 -3.29 12.00 11.95
CA PHE A 70 -2.53 13.21 12.19
C PHE A 70 -1.42 12.76 13.13
N ALA A 71 -0.21 12.61 12.59
CA ALA A 71 0.97 12.42 13.41
C ALA A 71 1.17 13.70 14.24
N GLU A 72 0.49 13.80 15.38
CA GLU A 72 0.88 14.67 16.47
C GLU A 72 2.05 13.97 17.17
N PHE A 73 3.29 14.19 16.72
CA PHE A 73 4.48 14.23 17.58
C PHE A 73 5.59 15.05 16.93
#